data_AF-A0A3M1CIF7-F1
#
_entry.id   AF-A0A3M1CIF7-F1
#
_cell.length_a   1.000
_cell.length_b   1.000
_cell.length_c   1.000
_cell.angle_alpha   90.00
_cell.angle_beta   90.00
_cell.angle_gamma   90.00
#
_symmetry.space_group_name_H-M   'P 1'
#
loop_
_entity.id
_entity.type
_entity.pdbx_description
1 polymer ?
#
loop_
_entity_poly.entity_id
_entity_poly.type
_entity_poly.pdbx_seq_one_letter_code
_entity_poly.pdbx_strand_id
1 'polypeptide(L)'
;MTTEDKELKRWTKKNVIHFVQSLLVFGFVLGAGYWISKYRLKSKSVSHREPLSVISHQIKEKRNLLLKGELGQAYLKRDWQFILGKLTHTNVREQRKFLKDSIHLFDGPLKNKLSSKEKQYLYGRVLHYIQKNHSKFRGKLARSLTLMVRLLDRLGPPPLKSKERALTVNLFKHLSDSSEIKWLLGETISGWRSVPKEFNQWILKSLRSHDLSIVNRALYVSTSILDPRSKLLIVQFLDKNYETLSDAVKPKVLKVLIQNRKLLKKDIANLVQEAFQNKGFAWEDVLVFALENNVQSDPDFIKSVYHRVTHPLLKKRLSLLMQKTRVRN
;
A
#
# COMPACT_ATOMS: atom_id res chain seq x y z
N MET A 1 -12.49 47.66 -0.26
CA MET A 1 -11.61 46.48 -0.43
C MET A 1 -11.34 45.92 0.97
N THR A 2 -12.12 44.92 1.36
CA THR A 2 -12.20 44.43 2.75
C THR A 2 -11.01 43.53 3.09
N THR A 3 -10.78 43.30 4.37
CA THR A 3 -9.72 42.43 4.91
C THR A 3 -9.76 41.00 4.35
N GLU A 4 -10.94 40.51 3.95
CA GLU A 4 -11.12 39.21 3.27
C GLU A 4 -10.52 39.17 1.85
N ASP A 5 -10.56 40.29 1.11
CA ASP A 5 -9.95 40.38 -0.23
C ASP A 5 -8.41 40.30 -0.19
N LYS A 6 -7.80 40.64 0.96
CA LYS A 6 -6.35 40.55 1.19
C LYS A 6 -5.90 39.14 1.61
N GLU A 7 -6.78 38.35 2.22
CA GLU A 7 -6.50 36.94 2.57
C GLU A 7 -6.66 36.01 1.37
N LEU A 8 -7.65 36.25 0.49
CA LEU A 8 -7.80 35.50 -0.76
C LEU A 8 -6.61 35.71 -1.73
N LYS A 9 -5.99 36.89 -1.72
CA LYS A 9 -4.81 37.19 -2.57
C LYS A 9 -3.49 36.61 -2.05
N ARG A 10 -3.44 36.05 -0.84
CA ARG A 10 -2.26 35.34 -0.28
C ARG A 10 -2.23 33.85 -0.59
N TRP A 11 -3.14 33.35 -1.42
CA TRP A 11 -2.97 32.03 -2.05
C TRP A 11 -1.94 32.12 -3.18
N THR A 12 -0.67 32.16 -2.78
CA THR A 12 0.47 32.22 -3.70
C THR A 12 0.48 31.02 -4.65
N LYS A 13 0.87 31.25 -5.90
CA LYS A 13 1.05 30.23 -6.96
C LYS A 13 1.75 28.95 -6.47
N LYS A 14 2.61 29.03 -5.45
CA LYS A 14 3.29 27.91 -4.81
C LYS A 14 2.35 26.92 -4.11
N ASN A 15 1.31 27.39 -3.43
CA ASN A 15 0.33 26.54 -2.75
C ASN A 15 -0.65 25.90 -3.73
N VAL A 16 -0.99 26.61 -4.82
CA VAL A 16 -1.75 26.04 -5.95
C VAL A 16 -0.94 24.96 -6.66
N ILE A 17 0.37 25.17 -6.87
CA ILE A 17 1.26 24.18 -7.48
C ILE A 17 1.44 22.96 -6.56
N HIS A 18 1.55 23.14 -5.25
CA HIS A 18 1.60 22.01 -4.30
C HIS A 18 0.26 21.29 -4.17
N PHE A 19 -0.87 22.00 -4.25
CA PHE A 19 -2.21 21.40 -4.27
C PHE A 19 -2.45 20.62 -5.57
N VAL A 20 -2.04 21.15 -6.73
CA VAL A 20 -2.12 20.48 -8.04
C VAL A 20 -1.13 19.32 -8.15
N GLN A 21 0.08 19.42 -7.57
CA GLN A 21 1.02 18.29 -7.47
C GLN A 21 0.50 17.21 -6.52
N SER A 22 -0.17 17.59 -5.43
CA SER A 22 -0.82 16.65 -4.51
C SER A 22 -2.03 15.99 -5.17
N LEU A 23 -2.82 16.72 -5.95
CA LEU A 23 -3.93 16.21 -6.78
C LEU A 23 -3.45 15.34 -7.95
N LEU A 24 -2.28 15.61 -8.53
CA LEU A 24 -1.66 14.76 -9.55
C LEU A 24 -1.06 13.49 -8.95
N VAL A 25 -0.51 13.53 -7.73
CA VAL A 25 -0.03 12.34 -7.02
C VAL A 25 -1.21 11.53 -6.44
N PHE A 26 -2.26 12.18 -5.92
CA PHE A 26 -3.51 11.51 -5.52
C PHE A 26 -4.26 10.94 -6.71
N GLY A 27 -4.35 11.70 -7.80
CA GLY A 27 -4.92 11.28 -9.07
C GLY A 27 -4.12 10.18 -9.75
N PHE A 28 -2.83 10.01 -9.44
CA PHE A 28 -2.01 8.90 -9.92
C PHE A 28 -2.01 7.69 -8.97
N VAL A 29 -2.21 7.86 -7.66
CA VAL A 29 -2.25 6.75 -6.68
C VAL A 29 -3.66 6.17 -6.54
N LEU A 30 -4.69 7.03 -6.41
CA LEU A 30 -6.09 6.60 -6.55
C LEU A 30 -6.40 6.31 -8.01
N GLY A 31 -5.85 7.06 -8.96
CA GLY A 31 -5.96 6.70 -10.38
C GLY A 31 -5.31 5.37 -10.66
N ALA A 32 -4.05 5.08 -10.31
CA ALA A 32 -3.46 3.76 -10.59
C ALA A 32 -4.12 2.63 -9.78
N GLY A 33 -4.53 2.85 -8.54
CA GLY A 33 -5.26 1.84 -7.75
C GLY A 33 -6.66 1.57 -8.30
N TYR A 34 -7.39 2.62 -8.69
CA TYR A 34 -8.70 2.54 -9.35
C TYR A 34 -8.57 2.14 -10.82
N TRP A 35 -7.45 2.37 -11.51
CA TRP A 35 -7.19 1.99 -12.90
C TRP A 35 -6.78 0.52 -12.94
N ILE A 36 -5.93 0.04 -12.03
CA ILE A 36 -5.63 -1.39 -11.85
C ILE A 36 -6.90 -2.17 -11.43
N SER A 37 -7.80 -1.55 -10.66
CA SER A 37 -9.07 -2.14 -10.23
C SER A 37 -10.20 -2.06 -11.27
N LYS A 38 -10.35 -0.91 -11.97
CA LYS A 38 -11.40 -0.64 -12.97
C LYS A 38 -11.05 -1.18 -14.37
N TYR A 39 -9.78 -1.24 -14.77
CA TYR A 39 -9.37 -1.90 -16.02
C TYR A 39 -9.37 -3.43 -15.93
N ARG A 40 -9.61 -4.00 -14.75
CA ARG A 40 -10.03 -5.40 -14.64
C ARG A 40 -11.51 -5.62 -14.98
N LEU A 41 -12.36 -4.59 -15.05
CA LEU A 41 -13.82 -4.77 -15.08
C LEU A 41 -14.64 -3.92 -16.06
N LYS A 42 -14.09 -2.94 -16.81
CA LYS A 42 -14.82 -2.29 -17.91
C LYS A 42 -13.88 -1.68 -18.95
N SER A 43 -13.45 -2.48 -19.91
CA SER A 43 -13.00 -2.00 -21.22
C SER A 43 -14.22 -1.69 -22.10
N LYS A 44 -14.18 -0.50 -22.72
CA LYS A 44 -15.01 0.14 -23.77
C LYS A 44 -15.49 1.51 -23.24
N SER A 45 -15.06 2.64 -23.80
CA SER A 45 -14.90 2.98 -25.22
C SER A 45 -13.62 3.80 -25.54
N VAL A 46 -12.94 3.35 -26.60
CA VAL A 46 -12.14 4.05 -27.65
C VAL A 46 -11.39 5.33 -27.21
N SER A 47 -10.07 5.32 -27.07
CA SER A 47 -9.12 5.23 -28.18
C SER A 47 -7.91 4.31 -27.87
N HIS A 48 -7.58 3.46 -28.84
CA HIS A 48 -6.35 2.67 -28.98
C HIS A 48 -5.68 2.21 -27.67
N ARG A 49 -6.37 1.39 -26.89
CA ARG A 49 -5.73 0.57 -25.86
C ARG A 49 -5.45 -0.79 -26.44
N GLU A 50 -4.16 -1.13 -26.52
CA GLU A 50 -3.71 -2.49 -26.76
C GLU A 50 -4.44 -3.45 -25.79
N PRO A 51 -4.91 -4.61 -26.27
CA PRO A 51 -5.58 -5.60 -25.43
C PRO A 51 -4.75 -5.92 -24.18
N LEU A 52 -5.39 -6.19 -23.04
CA LEU A 52 -4.70 -6.67 -21.83
C LEU A 52 -3.86 -7.94 -22.10
N SER A 53 -4.29 -8.77 -23.05
CA SER A 53 -3.51 -9.90 -23.57
C SER A 53 -2.21 -9.44 -24.24
N VAL A 54 -2.23 -8.36 -25.02
CA VAL A 54 -1.04 -7.75 -25.63
C VAL A 54 -0.14 -7.10 -24.58
N ILE A 55 -0.69 -6.38 -23.60
CA ILE A 55 0.09 -5.78 -22.50
C ILE A 55 0.77 -6.88 -21.66
N SER A 56 0.04 -7.93 -21.29
CA SER A 56 0.59 -9.07 -20.55
C SER A 56 1.62 -9.86 -21.38
N HIS A 57 1.40 -9.98 -22.70
CA HIS A 57 2.37 -10.58 -23.62
C HIS A 57 3.65 -9.76 -23.71
N GLN A 58 3.55 -8.45 -23.92
CA GLN A 58 4.70 -7.53 -23.96
C GLN A 58 5.49 -7.54 -22.65
N ILE A 59 4.79 -7.57 -21.50
CA ILE A 59 5.45 -7.70 -20.18
C ILE A 59 6.19 -9.04 -20.09
N LYS A 60 5.60 -10.12 -20.58
CA LYS A 60 6.20 -11.46 -20.60
C LYS A 60 7.41 -11.52 -21.55
N GLU A 61 7.31 -10.95 -22.73
CA GLU A 61 8.40 -10.86 -23.71
C GLU A 61 9.56 -10.03 -23.19
N LYS A 62 9.28 -8.83 -22.65
CA LYS A 62 10.30 -8.00 -22.01
C LYS A 62 11.02 -8.74 -20.89
N ARG A 63 10.29 -9.50 -20.06
CA ARG A 63 10.89 -10.34 -19.02
C ARG A 63 11.76 -11.45 -19.60
N ASN A 64 11.31 -12.13 -20.64
CA ASN A 64 12.07 -13.19 -21.30
C ASN A 64 13.37 -12.64 -21.91
N LEU A 65 13.31 -11.45 -22.54
CA LEU A 65 14.48 -10.74 -23.04
C LEU A 65 15.44 -10.38 -21.90
N LEU A 66 14.94 -9.82 -20.80
CA LEU A 66 15.76 -9.51 -19.63
C LEU A 66 16.38 -10.76 -18.98
N LEU A 67 15.66 -11.89 -18.96
CA LEU A 67 16.16 -13.18 -18.45
C LEU A 67 17.30 -13.76 -19.32
N LYS A 68 17.24 -13.57 -20.63
CA LYS A 68 18.30 -13.97 -21.57
C LYS A 68 19.48 -13.00 -21.58
N GLY A 69 19.26 -11.74 -21.25
CA GLY A 69 20.31 -10.72 -21.17
C GLY A 69 21.22 -10.84 -19.94
N GLU A 70 22.25 -10.00 -19.91
CA GLU A 70 23.29 -10.00 -18.87
C GLU A 70 22.73 -9.95 -17.44
N LEU A 71 21.73 -9.09 -17.19
CA LEU A 71 21.14 -8.94 -15.87
C LEU A 71 20.43 -10.21 -15.41
N GLY A 72 19.63 -10.81 -16.30
CA GLY A 72 18.93 -12.05 -16.00
C GLY A 72 19.89 -13.21 -15.73
N GLN A 73 20.93 -13.33 -16.56
CA GLN A 73 21.98 -14.31 -16.37
C GLN A 73 22.77 -14.08 -15.08
N ALA A 74 23.07 -12.83 -14.72
CA ALA A 74 23.71 -12.51 -13.45
C ALA A 74 22.87 -12.97 -12.25
N TYR A 75 21.55 -12.75 -12.27
CA TYR A 75 20.66 -13.26 -11.22
C TYR A 75 20.59 -14.79 -11.18
N LEU A 76 20.52 -15.46 -12.34
CA LEU A 76 20.43 -16.92 -12.43
C LEU A 76 21.73 -17.60 -12.01
N LYS A 77 22.88 -17.02 -12.37
CA LYS A 77 24.23 -17.49 -12.02
C LYS A 77 24.71 -17.02 -10.65
N ARG A 78 23.92 -16.21 -9.95
CA ARG A 78 24.26 -15.63 -8.64
C ARG A 78 25.54 -14.79 -8.67
N ASP A 79 25.74 -14.06 -9.75
CA ASP A 79 26.84 -13.09 -9.88
C ASP A 79 26.54 -11.84 -9.04
N TRP A 80 26.72 -11.98 -7.73
CA TRP A 80 26.45 -10.91 -6.78
C TRP A 80 27.40 -9.73 -6.95
N GLN A 81 28.62 -9.95 -7.46
CA GLN A 81 29.56 -8.87 -7.71
C GLN A 81 29.04 -7.95 -8.82
N PHE A 82 28.58 -8.52 -9.94
CA PHE A 82 27.94 -7.74 -11.00
C PHE A 82 26.69 -7.00 -10.51
N ILE A 83 25.78 -7.70 -9.82
CA ILE A 83 24.52 -7.13 -9.34
C ILE A 83 24.78 -5.97 -8.38
N LEU A 84 25.71 -6.14 -7.44
CA LEU A 84 26.07 -5.10 -6.47
C LEU A 84 26.82 -3.95 -7.15
N GLY A 85 27.71 -4.23 -8.11
CA GLY A 85 28.40 -3.20 -8.88
C GLY A 85 27.42 -2.30 -9.64
N LYS A 86 26.39 -2.88 -10.28
CA LYS A 86 25.32 -2.12 -10.95
C LYS A 86 24.41 -1.37 -9.96
N LEU A 87 24.16 -1.94 -8.78
CA LEU A 87 23.40 -1.28 -7.72
C LEU A 87 24.13 -0.03 -7.21
N THR A 88 25.46 -0.07 -7.07
CA THR A 88 26.27 1.05 -6.56
C THR A 88 26.87 1.93 -7.66
N HIS A 89 26.43 1.76 -8.91
CA HIS A 89 26.99 2.45 -10.06
C HIS A 89 26.89 3.97 -9.93
N THR A 90 27.95 4.69 -10.31
CA THR A 90 28.03 6.16 -10.21
C THR A 90 27.12 6.85 -11.23
N ASN A 91 26.93 6.26 -12.41
CA ASN A 91 25.97 6.74 -13.40
C ASN A 91 24.52 6.46 -12.96
N VAL A 92 23.83 7.52 -12.54
CA VAL A 92 22.43 7.48 -12.09
C VAL A 92 21.47 6.95 -13.16
N ARG A 93 21.71 7.22 -14.45
CA ARG A 93 20.82 6.75 -15.53
C ARG A 93 20.88 5.23 -15.66
N GLU A 94 22.08 4.68 -15.62
CA GLU A 94 22.32 3.24 -15.69
C GLU A 94 21.84 2.52 -14.43
N GLN A 95 22.13 3.07 -13.24
CA GLN A 95 21.63 2.54 -11.98
C GLN A 95 20.09 2.45 -11.98
N ARG A 96 19.40 3.49 -12.46
CA ARG A 96 17.93 3.46 -12.57
C ARG A 96 17.43 2.44 -13.59
N LYS A 97 18.12 2.28 -14.72
CA LYS A 97 17.78 1.26 -15.72
C LYS A 97 17.88 -0.13 -15.09
N PHE A 98 19.03 -0.41 -14.47
CA PHE A 98 19.26 -1.64 -13.69
C PHE A 98 18.13 -1.89 -12.68
N LEU A 99 17.80 -0.91 -11.83
CA LEU A 99 16.76 -1.08 -10.81
C LEU A 99 15.38 -1.36 -11.42
N LYS A 100 15.00 -0.67 -12.51
CA LYS A 100 13.74 -0.93 -13.21
C LYS A 100 13.68 -2.34 -13.79
N ASP A 101 14.78 -2.78 -14.42
CA ASP A 101 14.86 -4.09 -15.05
C ASP A 101 14.87 -5.21 -13.98
N SER A 102 15.55 -5.00 -12.86
CA SER A 102 15.49 -5.89 -11.69
C SER A 102 14.07 -6.02 -11.13
N ILE A 103 13.34 -4.91 -10.95
CA ILE A 103 11.94 -4.96 -10.49
C ILE A 103 11.09 -5.79 -11.46
N HIS A 104 11.24 -5.60 -12.78
CA HIS A 104 10.50 -6.37 -13.77
C HIS A 104 10.80 -7.88 -13.71
N LEU A 105 12.06 -8.26 -13.43
CA LEU A 105 12.44 -9.66 -13.22
C LEU A 105 11.80 -10.25 -11.96
N PHE A 106 11.74 -9.48 -10.86
CA PHE A 106 11.12 -9.90 -9.61
C PHE A 106 9.58 -9.87 -9.61
N ASP A 107 8.94 -9.16 -10.54
CA ASP A 107 7.50 -9.28 -10.75
C ASP A 107 7.12 -10.60 -11.47
N GLY A 108 8.10 -11.45 -11.81
CA GLY A 108 7.95 -12.69 -12.55
C GLY A 108 8.53 -13.93 -11.82
N PRO A 109 8.90 -15.00 -12.56
CA PRO A 109 9.29 -16.28 -11.97
C PRO A 109 10.57 -16.20 -11.12
N LEU A 110 11.39 -15.15 -11.33
CA LEU A 110 12.66 -14.99 -10.62
C LEU A 110 12.47 -14.76 -9.12
N LYS A 111 11.33 -14.19 -8.69
CA LYS A 111 10.97 -14.07 -7.26
C LYS A 111 10.95 -15.41 -6.54
N ASN A 112 10.57 -16.48 -7.23
CA ASN A 112 10.48 -17.80 -6.64
C ASN A 112 11.76 -18.63 -6.83
N LYS A 113 12.70 -18.17 -7.67
CA LYS A 113 13.98 -18.84 -7.91
C LYS A 113 15.07 -18.49 -6.90
N LEU A 114 14.97 -17.33 -6.23
CA LEU A 114 15.89 -16.98 -5.15
C LEU A 114 15.44 -17.61 -3.83
N SER A 115 16.40 -18.25 -3.16
CA SER A 115 16.26 -18.73 -1.79
C SER A 115 16.08 -17.57 -0.80
N SER A 116 15.55 -17.87 0.38
CA SER A 116 15.38 -16.89 1.46
C SER A 116 16.70 -16.24 1.89
N LYS A 117 17.81 -16.99 1.87
CA LYS A 117 19.15 -16.47 2.20
C LYS A 117 19.63 -15.44 1.18
N GLU A 118 19.39 -15.68 -0.11
CA GLU A 118 19.79 -14.76 -1.19
C GLU A 118 18.95 -13.49 -1.20
N LYS A 119 17.63 -13.63 -1.00
CA LYS A 119 16.74 -12.48 -0.81
C LYS A 119 17.18 -11.63 0.37
N GLN A 120 17.53 -12.27 1.49
CA GLN A 120 18.04 -11.59 2.67
C GLN A 120 19.36 -10.86 2.39
N TYR A 121 20.30 -11.50 1.70
CA TYR A 121 21.57 -10.89 1.33
C TYR A 121 21.36 -9.64 0.47
N LEU A 122 20.58 -9.74 -0.61
CA LEU A 122 20.25 -8.61 -1.47
C LEU A 122 19.54 -7.49 -0.71
N TYR A 123 18.54 -7.85 0.10
CA TYR A 123 17.79 -6.90 0.91
C TYR A 123 18.71 -6.12 1.85
N GLY A 124 19.61 -6.81 2.56
CA GLY A 124 20.59 -6.18 3.44
C GLY A 124 21.54 -5.24 2.70
N ARG A 125 22.00 -5.61 1.50
CA ARG A 125 22.90 -4.76 0.69
C ARG A 125 22.20 -3.51 0.15
N VAL A 126 20.97 -3.64 -0.33
CA VAL A 126 20.16 -2.50 -0.76
C VAL A 126 19.88 -1.56 0.41
N LEU A 127 19.51 -2.09 1.58
CA LEU A 127 19.33 -1.28 2.78
C LEU A 127 20.61 -0.54 3.20
N HIS A 128 21.75 -1.23 3.23
CA HIS A 128 23.02 -0.60 3.59
C HIS A 128 23.40 0.51 2.61
N TYR A 129 23.15 0.32 1.32
CA TYR A 129 23.34 1.36 0.32
C TYR A 129 22.43 2.57 0.58
N ILE A 130 21.15 2.34 0.89
CA ILE A 130 20.22 3.41 1.25
C ILE A 130 20.74 4.16 2.48
N GLN A 131 21.16 3.46 3.53
CA GLN A 131 21.71 4.08 4.74
C GLN A 131 22.94 4.93 4.46
N LYS A 132 23.89 4.44 3.66
CA LYS A 132 25.10 5.19 3.33
C LYS A 132 24.81 6.46 2.52
N ASN A 133 23.72 6.48 1.76
CA ASN A 133 23.43 7.55 0.81
C ASN A 133 22.15 8.34 1.13
N HIS A 134 21.50 8.10 2.27
CA HIS A 134 20.18 8.66 2.56
C HIS A 134 20.13 10.20 2.48
N SER A 135 21.18 10.86 2.98
CA SER A 135 21.36 12.31 2.94
C SER A 135 21.54 12.87 1.53
N LYS A 136 22.01 12.04 0.58
CA LYS A 136 22.29 12.40 -0.82
C LYS A 136 21.07 12.23 -1.73
N PHE A 137 19.99 11.57 -1.29
CA PHE A 137 18.79 11.37 -2.11
C PHE A 137 17.91 12.62 -2.20
N ARG A 138 18.44 13.70 -2.80
CA ARG A 138 17.69 14.89 -3.21
C ARG A 138 17.69 15.02 -4.74
N GLY A 139 16.68 15.68 -5.29
CA GLY A 139 16.58 15.93 -6.73
C GLY A 139 16.62 14.66 -7.59
N LYS A 140 17.62 14.57 -8.48
CA LYS A 140 17.78 13.41 -9.38
C LYS A 140 17.90 12.08 -8.61
N LEU A 141 18.55 12.05 -7.45
CA LEU A 141 18.77 10.78 -6.73
C LEU A 141 17.50 10.23 -6.04
N ALA A 142 16.47 11.06 -5.84
CA ALA A 142 15.19 10.63 -5.23
C ALA A 142 14.49 9.51 -6.03
N ARG A 143 14.60 9.52 -7.37
CA ARG A 143 14.00 8.46 -8.21
C ARG A 143 14.74 7.12 -8.09
N SER A 144 16.07 7.14 -7.94
CA SER A 144 16.84 5.90 -7.71
C SER A 144 16.45 5.27 -6.39
N LEU A 145 16.29 6.11 -5.36
CA LEU A 145 15.82 5.68 -4.06
C LEU A 145 14.45 5.01 -4.13
N THR A 146 13.44 5.64 -4.74
CA THR A 146 12.12 5.02 -4.92
C THR A 146 12.21 3.64 -5.58
N LEU A 147 13.05 3.49 -6.60
CA LEU A 147 13.25 2.22 -7.28
C LEU A 147 13.96 1.18 -6.40
N MET A 148 14.95 1.58 -5.60
CA MET A 148 15.58 0.69 -4.62
C MET A 148 14.57 0.20 -3.60
N VAL A 149 13.67 1.07 -3.13
CA VAL A 149 12.67 0.65 -2.16
C VAL A 149 11.61 -0.26 -2.78
N ARG A 150 11.20 -0.01 -4.03
CA ARG A 150 10.33 -0.94 -4.77
C ARG A 150 11.00 -2.30 -4.96
N LEU A 151 12.32 -2.33 -5.17
CA LEU A 151 13.07 -3.58 -5.23
C LEU A 151 13.02 -4.32 -3.88
N LEU A 152 13.17 -3.62 -2.75
CA LEU A 152 13.01 -4.21 -1.40
C LEU A 152 11.61 -4.82 -1.21
N ASP A 153 10.55 -4.11 -1.61
CA ASP A 153 9.16 -4.63 -1.59
C ASP A 153 9.04 -5.94 -2.39
N ARG A 154 9.61 -5.99 -3.61
CA ARG A 154 9.53 -7.20 -4.45
C ARG A 154 10.30 -8.39 -3.92
N LEU A 155 11.44 -8.13 -3.28
CA LEU A 155 12.20 -9.17 -2.57
C LEU A 155 11.39 -9.75 -1.40
N GLY A 156 10.45 -8.97 -0.87
CA GLY A 156 9.62 -9.30 0.29
C GLY A 156 10.40 -9.15 1.61
N PRO A 157 9.70 -9.00 2.74
CA PRO A 157 10.36 -8.90 4.04
C PRO A 157 11.13 -10.20 4.32
N PRO A 158 12.47 -10.17 4.44
CA PRO A 158 13.20 -11.35 4.87
C PRO A 158 12.88 -11.63 6.34
N PRO A 159 13.10 -12.87 6.82
CA PRO A 159 13.40 -13.07 8.24
C PRO A 159 14.74 -12.39 8.53
N LEU A 160 14.71 -11.08 8.77
CA LEU A 160 15.90 -10.28 9.00
C LEU A 160 16.60 -10.79 10.27
N LYS A 161 17.92 -11.00 10.21
CA LYS A 161 18.74 -11.21 11.41
C LYS A 161 18.75 -9.92 12.24
N SER A 162 19.24 -10.00 13.47
CA SER A 162 19.26 -8.87 14.41
C SER A 162 19.89 -7.61 13.82
N LYS A 163 20.99 -7.73 13.05
CA LYS A 163 21.71 -6.59 12.45
C LYS A 163 20.89 -5.85 11.40
N GLU A 164 20.26 -6.55 10.44
CA GLU A 164 19.45 -5.89 9.41
C GLU A 164 18.13 -5.35 9.96
N ARG A 165 17.57 -5.98 11.01
CA ARG A 165 16.44 -5.38 11.75
C ARG A 165 16.84 -4.06 12.39
N ALA A 166 17.96 -4.04 13.12
CA ALA A 166 18.47 -2.82 13.75
C ALA A 166 18.70 -1.71 12.72
N LEU A 167 19.29 -2.05 11.57
CA LEU A 167 19.53 -1.11 10.48
C LEU A 167 18.23 -0.59 9.85
N THR A 168 17.23 -1.46 9.66
CA THR A 168 15.90 -1.09 9.17
C THR A 168 15.22 -0.10 10.12
N VAL A 169 15.24 -0.38 11.43
CA VAL A 169 14.68 0.52 12.46
C VAL A 169 15.43 1.84 12.51
N ASN A 170 16.76 1.81 12.42
CA ASN A 170 17.58 3.01 12.42
C ASN A 170 17.24 3.91 11.23
N LEU A 171 17.21 3.35 10.02
CA LEU A 171 16.76 4.06 8.82
C LEU A 171 15.35 4.62 8.99
N PHE A 172 14.42 3.81 9.48
CA PHE A 172 13.04 4.21 9.70
C PHE A 172 12.94 5.41 10.66
N LYS A 173 13.72 5.43 11.74
CA LYS A 173 13.75 6.54 12.72
C LYS A 173 14.17 7.88 12.10
N HIS A 174 15.19 7.86 11.23
CA HIS A 174 15.80 9.09 10.71
C HIS A 174 15.16 9.62 9.43
N LEU A 175 14.28 8.84 8.79
CA LEU A 175 13.56 9.29 7.60
C LEU A 175 12.36 10.17 7.98
N SER A 176 12.03 11.14 7.13
CA SER A 176 10.81 11.95 7.23
C SER A 176 9.55 11.08 7.23
N ASP A 177 8.53 11.47 8.00
CA ASP A 177 7.20 10.83 8.05
C ASP A 177 6.51 10.77 6.67
N SER A 178 6.82 11.72 5.78
CA SER A 178 6.30 11.75 4.40
C SER A 178 7.16 10.98 3.38
N SER A 179 8.30 10.42 3.80
CA SER A 179 9.19 9.70 2.89
C SER A 179 8.56 8.39 2.42
N GLU A 180 8.45 8.20 1.10
CA GLU A 180 8.03 6.93 0.49
C GLU A 180 8.86 5.73 1.03
N ILE A 181 10.14 5.96 1.32
CA ILE A 181 10.99 4.94 1.93
C ILE A 181 10.47 4.54 3.31
N LYS A 182 10.09 5.52 4.14
CA LYS A 182 9.66 5.25 5.51
C LYS A 182 8.39 4.42 5.54
N TRP A 183 7.47 4.71 4.61
CA TRP A 183 6.25 3.92 4.42
C TRP A 183 6.56 2.46 4.07
N LEU A 184 7.44 2.24 3.09
CA LEU A 184 7.82 0.89 2.64
C LEU A 184 8.65 0.13 3.68
N LEU A 185 9.59 0.79 4.38
CA LEU A 185 10.26 0.18 5.54
C LEU A 185 9.23 -0.18 6.62
N GLY A 186 8.19 0.65 6.77
CA GLY A 186 7.07 0.38 7.64
C GLY A 186 6.27 -0.87 7.26
N GLU A 187 6.01 -1.07 5.97
CA GLU A 187 5.41 -2.31 5.46
C GLU A 187 6.27 -3.53 5.79
N THR A 188 7.59 -3.44 5.60
CA THR A 188 8.50 -4.53 6.01
C THR A 188 8.40 -4.79 7.52
N ILE A 189 8.44 -3.74 8.34
CA ILE A 189 8.35 -3.85 9.81
C ILE A 189 7.02 -4.48 10.23
N SER A 190 5.92 -4.15 9.56
CA SER A 190 4.59 -4.71 9.86
C SER A 190 4.55 -6.25 9.74
N GLY A 191 5.34 -6.83 8.84
CA GLY A 191 5.49 -8.27 8.67
C GLY A 191 6.34 -8.96 9.75
N TRP A 192 6.87 -8.24 10.74
CA TRP A 192 7.70 -8.85 11.78
C TRP A 192 6.85 -9.49 12.88
N ARG A 193 7.33 -10.61 13.43
CA ARG A 193 6.70 -11.27 14.59
C ARG A 193 6.76 -10.43 15.87
N SER A 194 7.71 -9.50 15.95
CA SER A 194 7.86 -8.55 17.04
C SER A 194 8.21 -7.21 16.42
N VAL A 195 7.32 -6.25 16.62
CA VAL A 195 7.38 -4.93 16.01
C VAL A 195 8.00 -3.94 17.01
N PRO A 196 8.96 -3.09 16.60
CA PRO A 196 9.59 -2.12 17.47
C PRO A 196 8.61 -1.04 17.94
N LYS A 197 8.80 -0.57 19.18
CA LYS A 197 7.95 0.45 19.82
C LYS A 197 7.86 1.73 18.99
N GLU A 198 8.95 2.14 18.36
CA GLU A 198 9.03 3.37 17.58
C GLU A 198 8.19 3.30 16.31
N PHE A 199 8.02 2.11 15.73
CA PHE A 199 7.10 1.91 14.63
C PHE A 199 5.64 2.07 15.07
N ASN A 200 5.27 1.49 16.22
CA ASN A 200 3.94 1.67 16.78
C ASN A 200 3.64 3.15 17.08
N GLN A 201 4.60 3.86 17.68
CA GLN A 201 4.47 5.31 17.92
C GLN A 201 4.30 6.10 16.62
N TRP A 202 5.07 5.76 15.59
CA TRP A 202 4.93 6.40 14.29
C TRP A 202 3.57 6.12 13.63
N ILE A 203 3.04 4.90 13.68
CA ILE A 203 1.70 4.60 13.17
C ILE A 203 0.66 5.42 13.93
N LEU A 204 0.70 5.40 15.26
CA LEU A 204 -0.26 6.15 16.08
C LEU A 204 -0.22 7.65 15.80
N LYS A 205 0.99 8.22 15.65
CA LYS A 205 1.18 9.62 15.27
C LYS A 205 0.61 9.89 13.87
N SER A 206 0.87 9.00 12.92
CA SER A 206 0.41 9.14 11.54
C SER A 206 -1.12 9.03 11.41
N LEU A 207 -1.75 8.18 12.21
CA LEU A 207 -3.22 8.06 12.29
C LEU A 207 -3.88 9.32 12.89
N ARG A 208 -3.15 10.12 13.66
CA ARG A 208 -3.60 11.42 14.19
C ARG A 208 -3.32 12.60 13.25
N SER A 209 -2.71 12.35 12.08
CA SER A 209 -2.38 13.42 11.15
C SER A 209 -3.63 14.05 10.56
N HIS A 210 -3.58 15.36 10.29
CA HIS A 210 -4.61 16.05 9.50
C HIS A 210 -4.45 15.80 7.99
N ASP A 211 -3.31 15.25 7.55
CA ASP A 211 -3.12 14.87 6.15
C ASP A 211 -3.76 13.50 5.88
N LEU A 212 -4.86 13.52 5.14
CA LEU A 212 -5.60 12.34 4.73
C LEU A 212 -4.73 11.30 4.00
N SER A 213 -3.69 11.73 3.28
CA SER A 213 -2.71 10.85 2.63
C SER A 213 -1.96 10.01 3.65
N ILE A 214 -1.45 10.66 4.69
CA ILE A 214 -0.67 10.06 5.77
C ILE A 214 -1.54 9.09 6.55
N VAL A 215 -2.77 9.50 6.89
CA VAL A 215 -3.72 8.64 7.60
C VAL A 215 -4.06 7.39 6.79
N ASN A 216 -4.33 7.54 5.48
CA ASN A 216 -4.64 6.42 4.61
C ASN A 216 -3.49 5.41 4.49
N ARG A 217 -2.25 5.91 4.38
CA ARG A 217 -1.07 5.04 4.34
C ARG A 217 -0.86 4.35 5.70
N ALA A 218 -1.06 5.05 6.81
CA ALA A 218 -0.97 4.47 8.14
C ALA A 218 -2.01 3.35 8.36
N LEU A 219 -3.24 3.54 7.88
CA LEU A 219 -4.27 2.51 7.90
C LEU A 219 -3.91 1.32 7.03
N TYR A 220 -3.36 1.54 5.84
CA TYR A 220 -2.91 0.45 4.97
C TYR A 220 -1.83 -0.39 5.66
N VAL A 221 -0.79 0.26 6.19
CA VAL A 221 0.30 -0.41 6.90
C VAL A 221 -0.21 -1.15 8.14
N SER A 222 -1.15 -0.58 8.90
CA SER A 222 -1.65 -1.21 10.12
C SER A 222 -2.40 -2.52 9.86
N THR A 223 -3.11 -2.65 8.74
CA THR A 223 -3.77 -3.92 8.36
C THR A 223 -2.80 -5.06 8.12
N SER A 224 -1.55 -4.76 7.77
CA SER A 224 -0.51 -5.74 7.44
C SER A 224 0.29 -6.21 8.67
N ILE A 225 0.02 -5.66 9.85
CA ILE A 225 0.78 -5.99 11.07
C ILE A 225 0.52 -7.43 11.49
N LEU A 226 1.59 -8.20 11.70
CA LEU A 226 1.52 -9.58 12.18
C LEU A 226 1.67 -9.71 13.70
N ASP A 227 2.42 -8.81 14.34
CA ASP A 227 2.61 -8.82 15.79
C ASP A 227 1.26 -8.58 16.53
N PRO A 228 0.78 -9.57 17.32
CA PRO A 228 -0.51 -9.48 18.01
C PRO A 228 -0.61 -8.30 18.98
N ARG A 229 0.49 -7.98 19.69
CA ARG A 229 0.49 -6.89 20.69
C ARG A 229 0.33 -5.53 20.00
N SER A 230 1.10 -5.32 18.94
CA SER A 230 1.02 -4.11 18.13
C SER A 230 -0.32 -3.96 17.42
N LYS A 231 -0.86 -5.07 16.89
CA LYS A 231 -2.20 -5.11 16.27
C LYS A 231 -3.29 -4.73 17.28
N LEU A 232 -3.29 -5.31 18.48
CA LEU A 232 -4.25 -4.97 19.53
C LEU A 232 -4.17 -3.48 19.90
N LEU A 233 -2.96 -2.95 20.10
CA LEU A 233 -2.72 -1.54 20.43
C LEU A 233 -3.30 -0.59 19.37
N ILE A 234 -3.12 -0.90 18.09
CA ILE A 234 -3.64 -0.06 17.00
C ILE A 234 -5.16 -0.19 16.89
N VAL A 235 -5.69 -1.40 17.01
CA VAL A 235 -7.15 -1.65 16.95
C VAL A 235 -7.85 -0.93 18.09
N GLN A 236 -7.34 -1.00 19.33
CA GLN A 236 -7.87 -0.25 20.47
C GLN A 236 -7.77 1.27 20.27
N PHE A 237 -6.69 1.75 19.67
CA PHE A 237 -6.56 3.16 19.34
C PHE A 237 -7.63 3.62 18.33
N LEU A 238 -7.80 2.89 17.23
CA LEU A 238 -8.80 3.19 16.22
C LEU A 238 -10.22 3.14 16.79
N ASP A 239 -10.48 2.14 17.62
CA ASP A 239 -11.77 1.95 18.29
C ASP A 239 -12.14 3.12 19.20
N LYS A 240 -11.19 3.56 20.02
CA LYS A 240 -11.36 4.67 20.97
C LYS A 240 -11.57 6.02 20.28
N ASN A 241 -10.97 6.22 19.10
CA ASN A 241 -10.99 7.51 18.40
C ASN A 241 -11.98 7.52 17.22
N TYR A 242 -12.69 6.42 16.94
CA TYR A 242 -13.52 6.30 15.74
C TYR A 242 -14.47 7.48 15.51
N GLU A 243 -15.16 7.92 16.57
CA GLU A 243 -16.11 9.04 16.52
C GLU A 243 -15.47 10.38 16.17
N THR A 244 -14.19 10.58 16.51
CA THR A 244 -13.48 11.85 16.28
C THR A 244 -12.70 11.87 14.97
N LEU A 245 -12.73 10.77 14.19
CA LEU A 245 -12.10 10.71 12.88
C LEU A 245 -12.97 11.40 11.82
N SER A 246 -12.32 11.98 10.81
CA SER A 246 -13.04 12.57 9.68
C SER A 246 -13.87 11.52 8.94
N ASP A 247 -15.04 11.91 8.44
CA ASP A 247 -15.95 11.02 7.70
C ASP A 247 -15.31 10.39 6.44
N ALA A 248 -14.30 11.05 5.85
CA ALA A 248 -13.54 10.50 4.73
C ALA A 248 -12.73 9.23 5.07
N VAL A 249 -12.43 9.02 6.36
CA VAL A 249 -11.57 7.94 6.85
C VAL A 249 -12.36 6.85 7.58
N LYS A 250 -13.50 7.20 8.20
CA LYS A 250 -14.36 6.28 8.93
C LYS A 250 -14.67 4.97 8.18
N PRO A 251 -15.03 4.97 6.87
CA PRO A 251 -15.28 3.72 6.15
C PRO A 251 -14.08 2.76 6.17
N LYS A 252 -12.86 3.29 6.04
CA LYS A 252 -11.64 2.46 6.03
C LYS A 252 -11.34 1.93 7.41
N VAL A 253 -11.48 2.76 8.44
CA VAL A 253 -11.25 2.37 9.84
C VAL A 253 -12.24 1.29 10.25
N LEU A 254 -13.52 1.45 9.89
CA LEU A 254 -14.55 0.48 10.21
C LEU A 254 -14.23 -0.90 9.61
N LYS A 255 -13.66 -0.98 8.40
CA LYS A 255 -13.17 -2.26 7.85
C LYS A 255 -12.05 -2.87 8.69
N VAL A 256 -11.11 -2.06 9.17
CA VAL A 256 -10.05 -2.54 10.07
C VAL A 256 -10.66 -3.09 11.36
N LEU A 257 -11.63 -2.39 11.94
CA LEU A 257 -12.34 -2.84 13.14
C LEU A 257 -13.10 -4.16 12.87
N ILE A 258 -13.87 -4.25 11.79
CA ILE A 258 -14.59 -5.45 11.35
C ILE A 258 -13.64 -6.65 11.24
N GLN A 259 -12.52 -6.49 10.54
CA GLN A 259 -11.54 -7.56 10.33
C GLN A 259 -10.92 -8.02 11.65
N ASN A 260 -10.83 -7.13 12.64
CA ASN A 260 -10.19 -7.40 13.93
C ASN A 260 -11.20 -7.47 15.08
N ARG A 261 -12.48 -7.73 14.80
CA ARG A 261 -13.57 -7.66 15.79
C ARG A 261 -13.36 -8.50 17.05
N LYS A 262 -12.66 -9.63 16.91
CA LYS A 262 -12.36 -10.54 18.04
C LYS A 262 -11.44 -9.90 19.07
N LEU A 263 -10.74 -8.81 18.71
CA LEU A 263 -9.86 -8.05 19.59
C LEU A 263 -10.59 -6.89 20.29
N LEU A 264 -11.85 -6.60 19.90
CA LEU A 264 -12.67 -5.55 20.48
C LEU A 264 -13.57 -6.13 21.57
N LYS A 265 -13.80 -5.34 22.61
CA LYS A 265 -14.76 -5.67 23.67
C LYS A 265 -16.20 -5.26 23.32
N LYS A 266 -16.38 -4.41 22.31
CA LYS A 266 -17.67 -3.86 21.90
C LYS A 266 -18.21 -4.56 20.67
N ASP A 267 -19.54 -4.63 20.56
CA ASP A 267 -20.19 -5.12 19.35
C ASP A 267 -20.01 -4.11 18.20
N ILE A 268 -19.54 -4.61 17.05
CA ILE A 268 -19.34 -3.81 15.83
C ILE A 268 -20.68 -3.60 15.09
N ALA A 269 -21.72 -4.36 15.42
CA ALA A 269 -23.06 -4.25 14.83
C ALA A 269 -23.56 -2.80 14.74
N ASN A 270 -23.42 -2.02 15.82
CA ASN A 270 -23.86 -0.63 15.88
C ASN A 270 -23.08 0.28 14.89
N LEU A 271 -21.78 0.04 14.72
CA LEU A 271 -20.98 0.78 13.73
C LEU A 271 -21.33 0.37 12.30
N VAL A 272 -21.72 -0.88 12.07
CA VAL A 272 -22.23 -1.34 10.77
C VAL A 272 -23.60 -0.72 10.47
N GLN A 273 -24.44 -0.50 11.48
CA GLN A 273 -25.70 0.24 11.32
C GLN A 273 -25.46 1.70 10.92
N GLU A 274 -24.43 2.37 11.44
CA GLU A 274 -24.02 3.70 10.95
C GLU A 274 -23.65 3.67 9.45
N ALA A 275 -22.91 2.63 9.00
CA ALA A 275 -22.67 2.43 7.56
C ALA A 275 -23.97 2.24 6.77
N PHE A 276 -24.98 1.64 7.40
CA PHE A 276 -26.35 1.53 6.90
C PHE A 276 -27.18 2.81 7.07
N GLN A 277 -26.64 3.92 7.55
CA GLN A 277 -27.33 5.22 7.48
C GLN A 277 -26.71 6.10 6.39
N ASN A 278 -25.43 5.90 6.11
CA ASN A 278 -24.68 6.71 5.16
C ASN A 278 -24.85 6.29 3.69
N LYS A 279 -24.87 7.28 2.78
CA LYS A 279 -24.88 7.06 1.32
C LYS A 279 -23.47 7.20 0.76
N GLY A 280 -23.11 6.35 -0.20
CA GLY A 280 -21.86 6.47 -0.95
C GLY A 280 -21.09 5.14 -1.06
N PHE A 281 -20.33 5.01 -2.15
CA PHE A 281 -19.63 3.78 -2.51
C PHE A 281 -18.74 3.23 -1.38
N ALA A 282 -18.03 4.10 -0.66
CA ALA A 282 -17.15 3.68 0.43
C ALA A 282 -17.92 3.00 1.57
N TRP A 283 -19.11 3.49 1.91
CA TRP A 283 -19.99 2.93 2.93
C TRP A 283 -20.72 1.69 2.43
N GLU A 284 -21.16 1.65 1.16
CA GLU A 284 -21.69 0.44 0.54
C GLU A 284 -20.67 -0.72 0.58
N ASP A 285 -19.40 -0.43 0.31
CA ASP A 285 -18.32 -1.42 0.34
C ASP A 285 -18.01 -1.88 1.78
N VAL A 286 -18.22 -1.04 2.80
CA VAL A 286 -18.18 -1.46 4.21
C VAL A 286 -19.28 -2.46 4.53
N LEU A 287 -20.51 -2.21 4.07
CA LEU A 287 -21.64 -3.12 4.31
C LEU A 287 -21.40 -4.50 3.69
N VAL A 288 -20.93 -4.55 2.44
CA VAL A 288 -20.55 -5.82 1.81
C VAL A 288 -19.43 -6.50 2.59
N PHE A 289 -18.41 -5.74 3.01
CA PHE A 289 -17.30 -6.29 3.79
C PHE A 289 -17.73 -6.83 5.15
N ALA A 290 -18.69 -6.19 5.83
CA ALA A 290 -19.25 -6.64 7.10
C ALA A 290 -19.94 -8.01 6.95
N LEU A 291 -20.72 -8.18 5.88
CA LEU A 291 -21.37 -9.45 5.55
C LEU A 291 -20.36 -10.55 5.22
N GLU A 292 -19.33 -10.25 4.42
CA GLU A 292 -18.25 -11.20 4.09
C GLU A 292 -17.50 -11.70 5.33
N ASN A 293 -17.43 -10.88 6.38
CA ASN A 293 -16.81 -11.24 7.65
C ASN A 293 -17.81 -11.82 8.67
N ASN A 294 -19.08 -12.06 8.31
CA ASN A 294 -20.14 -12.56 9.18
C ASN A 294 -20.37 -11.65 10.40
N VAL A 295 -20.37 -10.33 10.25
CA VAL A 295 -20.67 -9.39 11.36
C VAL A 295 -22.15 -9.42 11.69
N GLN A 296 -23.00 -9.60 10.68
CA GLN A 296 -24.44 -9.79 10.83
C GLN A 296 -24.87 -10.87 9.83
N SER A 297 -25.54 -11.90 10.32
CA SER A 297 -25.90 -13.10 9.56
C SER A 297 -27.41 -13.25 9.36
N ASP A 298 -28.20 -12.24 9.74
CA ASP A 298 -29.64 -12.25 9.57
C ASP A 298 -30.00 -12.15 8.07
N PRO A 299 -30.76 -13.11 7.51
CA PRO A 299 -31.26 -13.05 6.14
C PRO A 299 -31.94 -11.71 5.79
N ASP A 300 -32.64 -11.08 6.73
CA ASP A 300 -33.34 -9.81 6.50
C ASP A 300 -32.37 -8.64 6.37
N PHE A 301 -31.27 -8.67 7.13
CA PHE A 301 -30.20 -7.68 6.98
C PHE A 301 -29.49 -7.83 5.63
N ILE A 302 -29.18 -9.06 5.20
CA ILE A 302 -28.55 -9.33 3.90
C ILE A 302 -29.44 -8.82 2.75
N LYS A 303 -30.75 -9.09 2.82
CA LYS A 303 -31.73 -8.61 1.84
C LYS A 303 -31.80 -7.08 1.83
N SER A 304 -31.82 -6.46 3.01
CA SER A 304 -31.81 -5.00 3.16
C SER A 304 -30.57 -4.35 2.56
N VAL A 305 -29.37 -4.95 2.77
CA VAL A 305 -28.12 -4.50 2.15
C VAL A 305 -28.16 -4.67 0.63
N TYR A 306 -28.70 -5.77 0.11
CA TYR A 306 -28.83 -6.00 -1.34
C TYR A 306 -29.67 -4.93 -2.04
N HIS A 307 -30.78 -4.50 -1.41
CA HIS A 307 -31.61 -3.42 -1.94
C HIS A 307 -30.95 -2.05 -1.83
N ARG A 308 -30.19 -1.82 -0.76
CA ARG A 308 -29.47 -0.56 -0.54
C ARG A 308 -28.30 -0.35 -1.50
N VAL A 309 -27.51 -1.39 -1.76
CA VAL A 309 -26.28 -1.26 -2.56
C VAL A 309 -26.63 -0.96 -4.01
N THR A 310 -26.23 0.23 -4.44
CA THR A 310 -26.48 0.71 -5.81
C THR A 310 -25.37 0.32 -6.77
N HIS A 311 -24.13 0.15 -6.26
CA HIS A 311 -22.98 -0.08 -7.14
C HIS A 311 -22.99 -1.50 -7.76
N PRO A 312 -22.93 -1.64 -9.10
CA PRO A 312 -23.09 -2.93 -9.78
C PRO A 312 -22.10 -4.03 -9.34
N LEU A 313 -20.85 -3.66 -9.09
CA LEU A 313 -19.82 -4.63 -8.65
C LEU A 313 -20.08 -5.17 -7.25
N LEU A 314 -20.57 -4.31 -6.34
CA LEU A 314 -20.87 -4.69 -4.96
C LEU A 314 -22.15 -5.53 -4.92
N LYS A 315 -23.14 -5.17 -5.74
CA LYS A 315 -24.37 -5.95 -5.92
C LYS A 315 -24.10 -7.36 -6.46
N LYS A 316 -23.16 -7.50 -7.40
CA LYS A 316 -22.68 -8.82 -7.88
C LYS A 316 -21.95 -9.62 -6.79
N ARG A 317 -21.14 -8.97 -5.94
CA ARG A 317 -20.52 -9.66 -4.79
C ARG A 317 -21.57 -10.17 -3.81
N LEU A 318 -22.58 -9.34 -3.51
CA LEU A 318 -23.69 -9.72 -2.64
C LEU A 318 -24.51 -10.88 -3.21
N SER A 319 -24.83 -10.88 -4.50
CA SER A 319 -25.57 -12.00 -5.10
C SER A 319 -24.79 -13.32 -4.98
N LEU A 320 -23.47 -13.30 -5.16
CA LEU A 320 -22.61 -14.48 -4.95
C LEU A 320 -22.59 -14.93 -3.49
N LEU A 321 -22.57 -13.98 -2.55
CA LEU A 321 -22.64 -14.28 -1.11
C LEU A 321 -23.98 -14.92 -0.73
N MET A 322 -25.10 -14.37 -1.23
CA MET A 322 -26.44 -14.90 -1.00
C MET A 322 -26.63 -16.30 -1.59
N GLN A 323 -26.04 -16.58 -2.75
CA GLN A 323 -26.02 -17.94 -3.32
C GLN A 323 -25.24 -18.92 -2.44
N LYS A 324 -24.08 -18.51 -1.92
CA LYS A 324 -23.27 -19.34 -1.03
C LYS A 324 -23.95 -19.64 0.31
N THR A 325 -24.70 -18.68 0.86
CA THR A 325 -25.44 -18.89 2.12
C THR A 325 -26.68 -19.76 1.93
N ARG A 326 -27.39 -19.67 0.79
CA ARG A 326 -28.51 -20.57 0.46
C ARG A 326 -28.12 -22.03 0.23
N VAL A 327 -26.87 -22.33 -0.09
CA VAL A 327 -26.37 -23.71 -0.26
C VAL A 327 -25.94 -24.32 1.09
N ARG A 328 -25.86 -23.52 2.16
CA ARG A 328 -25.45 -23.97 3.51
C ARG A 328 -26.62 -24.17 4.48
N ASN A 329 -27.80 -23.69 4.13
CA ASN A 329 -29.07 -24.00 4.78
C ASN A 329 -29.79 -25.06 3.96
#